data_AF-Q05FV4-F1
#
_entry.id   AF-Q05FV4-F1
#
_cell.length_a   1.000
_cell.length_b   1.000
_cell.length_c   1.000
_cell.angle_alpha   90.00
_cell.angle_beta   90.00
_cell.angle_gamma   90.00
#
_symmetry.space_group_name_H-M   'P 1'
#
loop_
_entity.id
_entity.type
_entity.pdbx_description
1 polymer ?
#
loop_
_entity_poly.entity_id
_entity_poly.type
_entity_poly.pdbx_seq_one_letter_code
_entity_poly.pdbx_strand_id
1 'polypeptide(L)'
;MLNFLLNSGGKDSNYSSILVNNNNIFIKIDNFCENLLDKKYLFLNCIINKKKILIINLKNEYNFFFDFKNSKFIFYNLDFYCNKFIKINLVKQIIFKLNLLTGHYFRIQKNFFFVSIDQKKDQCYFLNFKKKIHSNIGFFNKLIITYITKKKNFVCKCKKSTTGICFKINKNFFFCNYYVFENKNIFETNYCKLFYNLGQLYKKNFIVKIKYNQIIISKYNYLSKTKILILKLNFNYSKICKIKINSQNIFKNAKIIFNKKKCYLICYKFIYFIEKNQNCLIKYNELIISNIIIKKKN
;
A
#
# COMPACT_ATOMS: atom_id res chain seq x y z
N MET A 1 16.27 3.98 -24.88
CA MET A 1 16.54 4.61 -23.56
C MET A 1 16.58 3.53 -22.49
N LEU A 2 17.70 3.41 -21.76
CA LEU A 2 17.80 2.48 -20.62
C LEU A 2 16.86 2.92 -19.50
N ASN A 3 15.85 2.09 -19.23
CA ASN A 3 14.93 2.29 -18.12
C ASN A 3 15.56 1.72 -16.84
N PHE A 4 15.35 2.37 -15.71
CA PHE A 4 15.71 1.81 -14.40
C PHE A 4 14.51 1.10 -13.79
N LEU A 5 14.73 -0.07 -13.21
CA LEU A 5 13.74 -0.85 -12.48
C LEU A 5 14.06 -0.84 -10.99
N LEU A 6 13.10 -0.40 -10.17
CA LEU A 6 13.12 -0.65 -8.73
C LEU A 6 12.92 -2.14 -8.49
N ASN A 7 14.00 -2.82 -8.13
CA ASN A 7 14.01 -4.25 -7.91
C ASN A 7 14.26 -4.56 -6.44
N SER A 8 13.28 -5.15 -5.78
CA SER A 8 13.36 -5.53 -4.36
C SER A 8 13.95 -6.93 -4.15
N GLY A 9 14.45 -7.59 -5.19
CA GLY A 9 14.88 -9.00 -5.11
C GLY A 9 13.72 -9.98 -4.91
N GLY A 10 12.47 -9.53 -5.01
CA GLY A 10 11.28 -10.38 -5.03
C GLY A 10 11.08 -11.07 -6.38
N LYS A 11 10.18 -12.06 -6.41
CA LYS A 11 9.79 -12.75 -7.65
C LYS A 11 9.29 -11.80 -8.73
N ASP A 12 8.44 -10.87 -8.34
CA ASP A 12 7.75 -9.95 -9.27
C ASP A 12 8.72 -8.99 -9.94
N SER A 13 9.62 -8.39 -9.17
CA SER A 13 10.62 -7.48 -9.70
C SER A 13 11.71 -8.20 -10.49
N ASN A 14 12.15 -9.39 -10.08
CA ASN A 14 13.09 -10.18 -10.88
C ASN A 14 12.49 -10.65 -12.21
N TYR A 15 11.21 -11.06 -12.21
CA TYR A 15 10.49 -11.36 -13.45
C TYR A 15 10.36 -10.12 -14.35
N SER A 16 10.00 -8.97 -13.77
CA SER A 16 9.96 -7.67 -14.46
C SER A 16 11.30 -7.31 -15.12
N SER A 17 12.43 -7.60 -14.45
CA SER A 17 13.78 -7.31 -14.95
C SER A 17 14.15 -8.11 -16.20
N ILE A 18 13.60 -9.32 -16.36
CA ILE A 18 13.89 -10.18 -17.50
C ILE A 18 13.08 -9.76 -18.73
N LEU A 19 11.86 -9.26 -18.55
CA LEU A 19 10.99 -8.85 -19.65
C LEU A 19 11.50 -7.63 -20.42
N VAL A 20 12.34 -6.78 -19.81
CA VAL A 20 12.72 -5.49 -20.39
C VAL A 20 14.22 -5.27 -20.24
N ASN A 21 14.84 -4.63 -21.23
CA ASN A 21 16.23 -4.20 -21.09
C ASN A 21 16.33 -3.00 -20.13
N ASN A 22 16.87 -3.22 -18.94
CA ASN A 22 16.91 -2.25 -17.85
C ASN A 22 18.13 -2.43 -16.94
N ASN A 23 18.44 -1.35 -16.21
CA ASN A 23 19.32 -1.41 -15.05
C ASN A 23 18.46 -1.60 -13.79
N ASN A 24 18.94 -2.38 -12.83
CA ASN A 24 18.24 -2.61 -11.57
C ASN A 24 18.71 -1.61 -10.51
N ILE A 25 17.76 -1.09 -9.73
CA ILE A 25 18.03 -0.29 -8.53
C ILE A 25 17.53 -1.07 -7.33
N PHE A 26 18.42 -1.27 -6.36
CA PHE A 26 18.09 -1.84 -5.06
C PHE A 26 18.16 -0.76 -3.98
N ILE A 27 17.07 -0.61 -3.23
CA ILE A 27 17.05 0.28 -2.05
C ILE A 27 17.51 -0.54 -0.85
N LYS A 28 18.69 -0.20 -0.34
CA LYS A 28 19.27 -0.78 0.87
C LYS A 28 18.78 0.00 2.08
N ILE A 29 18.19 -0.71 3.03
CA ILE A 29 17.82 -0.19 4.34
C ILE A 29 18.42 -1.16 5.33
N ASP A 30 19.61 -0.82 5.81
CA ASP A 30 20.59 -1.67 6.51
C ASP A 30 20.18 -2.18 7.89
N ASN A 31 18.89 -2.23 8.17
CA ASN A 31 18.37 -2.55 9.49
C ASN A 31 17.86 -4.00 9.60
N PHE A 32 17.81 -4.79 8.51
CA PHE A 32 17.10 -6.07 8.50
C PHE A 32 17.77 -7.19 7.69
N CYS A 33 17.79 -8.40 8.27
CA CYS A 33 18.21 -9.63 7.60
C CYS A 33 17.42 -9.91 6.30
N GLU A 34 16.12 -9.57 6.25
CA GLU A 34 15.30 -9.71 5.04
C GLU A 34 15.84 -8.84 3.89
N ASN A 35 16.27 -7.60 4.15
CA ASN A 35 16.81 -6.71 3.11
C ASN A 35 18.14 -7.25 2.54
N LEU A 36 18.97 -7.86 3.40
CA LEU A 36 20.22 -8.52 2.98
C LEU A 36 19.96 -9.76 2.10
N LEU A 37 19.00 -10.60 2.47
CA LEU A 37 18.59 -11.75 1.65
C LEU A 37 18.02 -11.29 0.30
N ASP A 38 17.23 -10.23 0.30
CA ASP A 38 16.63 -9.63 -0.89
C ASP A 38 17.69 -9.10 -1.85
N LYS A 39 18.72 -8.44 -1.30
CA LYS A 39 19.90 -8.02 -2.05
C LYS A 39 20.62 -9.22 -2.67
N LYS A 40 20.81 -10.32 -1.93
CA LYS A 40 21.44 -11.55 -2.44
C LYS A 40 20.64 -12.14 -3.61
N TYR A 41 19.31 -12.25 -3.48
CA TYR A 41 18.45 -12.75 -4.56
C TYR A 41 18.51 -11.89 -5.82
N LEU A 42 18.53 -10.56 -5.65
CA LEU A 42 18.71 -9.65 -6.78
C LEU A 42 20.06 -9.88 -7.46
N PHE A 43 21.14 -9.91 -6.67
CA PHE A 43 22.51 -10.00 -7.16
C PHE A 43 22.71 -11.27 -8.00
N LEU A 44 22.31 -12.42 -7.46
CA LEU A 44 22.42 -13.70 -8.16
C LEU A 44 21.61 -13.71 -9.47
N ASN A 45 20.37 -13.22 -9.45
CA ASN A 45 19.55 -13.15 -10.66
C ASN A 45 20.14 -12.19 -11.70
N CYS A 46 20.75 -11.08 -11.29
CA CYS A 46 21.38 -10.13 -12.21
C CYS A 46 22.67 -10.66 -12.82
N ILE A 47 23.48 -11.43 -12.06
CA ILE A 47 24.64 -12.14 -12.61
C ILE A 47 24.19 -13.09 -13.73
N ILE A 48 23.22 -13.94 -13.44
CA ILE A 48 22.69 -14.93 -14.41
C ILE A 48 22.19 -14.24 -15.69
N ASN A 49 21.51 -13.09 -15.55
CA ASN A 49 20.93 -12.36 -16.68
C ASN A 49 21.84 -11.26 -17.25
N LYS A 50 23.10 -11.16 -16.81
CA LYS A 50 24.06 -10.11 -17.20
C LYS A 50 23.50 -8.69 -17.11
N LYS A 51 22.81 -8.36 -16.00
CA LYS A 51 22.19 -7.06 -15.73
C LYS A 51 23.01 -6.23 -14.76
N LYS A 52 23.09 -4.91 -14.99
CA LYS A 52 23.73 -3.96 -14.06
C LYS A 52 22.82 -3.69 -12.85
N ILE A 53 23.45 -3.47 -11.70
CA ILE A 53 22.78 -3.16 -10.43
C ILE A 53 23.36 -1.87 -9.85
N LEU A 54 22.48 -0.98 -9.42
CA LEU A 54 22.77 0.20 -8.63
C LEU A 54 22.17 0.00 -7.23
N ILE A 55 22.97 0.23 -6.20
CA ILE A 55 22.54 0.12 -4.80
C ILE A 55 22.48 1.52 -4.21
N ILE A 56 21.34 1.89 -3.65
CA ILE A 56 21.12 3.18 -3.01
C ILE A 56 20.81 2.91 -1.54
N ASN A 57 21.62 3.45 -0.63
CA ASN A 57 21.36 3.36 0.80
C ASN A 57 20.44 4.52 1.22
N LEU A 58 19.23 4.20 1.68
CA LEU A 58 18.23 5.18 2.10
C LEU A 58 17.82 5.01 3.58
N LYS A 59 18.72 4.46 4.40
CA LYS A 59 18.44 4.16 5.81
C LYS A 59 18.04 5.40 6.60
N ASN A 60 18.78 6.50 6.44
CA ASN A 60 18.55 7.72 7.23
C ASN A 60 17.23 8.39 6.86
N GLU A 61 16.94 8.48 5.56
CA GLU A 61 15.70 9.05 5.01
C GLU A 61 14.49 8.21 5.40
N TYR A 62 14.63 6.89 5.41
CA TYR A 62 13.58 5.98 5.85
C TYR A 62 13.31 6.09 7.35
N ASN A 63 14.36 6.12 8.18
CA ASN A 63 14.22 6.33 9.63
C ASN A 63 13.57 7.69 9.91
N PHE A 64 14.05 8.78 9.30
CA PHE A 64 13.45 10.11 9.44
C PHE A 64 11.97 10.13 9.04
N PHE A 65 11.64 9.54 7.90
CA PHE A 65 10.25 9.43 7.43
C PHE A 65 9.36 8.65 8.42
N PHE A 66 9.91 7.61 9.05
CA PHE A 66 9.18 6.77 9.98
C PHE A 66 9.02 7.46 11.35
N ASP A 67 10.06 8.08 11.87
CA ASP A 67 10.07 8.76 13.18
C ASP A 67 9.22 10.02 13.17
N PHE A 68 9.34 10.86 12.13
CA PHE A 68 8.51 12.06 11.95
C PHE A 68 7.00 11.73 11.92
N LYS A 69 6.65 10.49 11.59
CA LYS A 69 5.26 10.04 11.47
C LYS A 69 4.67 9.41 12.72
N ASN A 70 5.49 8.88 13.63
CA ASN A 70 5.02 8.37 14.92
C ASN A 70 4.34 9.46 15.76
N SER A 71 4.62 10.75 15.54
CA SER A 71 4.02 11.87 16.28
C SER A 71 2.77 12.50 15.64
N LYS A 72 2.57 12.41 14.31
CA LYS A 72 1.47 13.13 13.60
C LYS A 72 0.65 12.30 12.59
N PHE A 73 1.11 11.12 12.17
CA PHE A 73 0.59 10.41 10.98
C PHE A 73 0.03 8.99 11.25
N ILE A 74 -0.27 8.64 12.50
CA ILE A 74 -0.82 7.33 12.90
C ILE A 74 -2.02 6.87 12.04
N PHE A 75 -2.80 7.81 11.50
CA PHE A 75 -3.99 7.56 10.68
C PHE A 75 -3.76 7.56 9.16
N TYR A 76 -2.51 7.54 8.70
CA TYR A 76 -2.18 7.57 7.28
C TYR A 76 -1.53 6.26 6.82
N ASN A 77 -1.86 5.83 5.59
CA ASN A 77 -1.32 4.62 4.99
C ASN A 77 0.19 4.73 4.73
N LEU A 78 1.00 4.14 5.63
CA LEU A 78 2.47 4.18 5.57
C LEU A 78 3.02 3.70 4.23
N ASP A 79 2.52 2.59 3.69
CA ASP A 79 3.02 2.01 2.44
C ASP A 79 2.77 2.93 1.25
N PHE A 80 1.60 3.58 1.19
CA PHE A 80 1.29 4.57 0.15
C PHE A 80 2.32 5.71 0.15
N TYR A 81 2.63 6.24 1.34
CA TYR A 81 3.57 7.36 1.44
C TYR A 81 5.03 6.93 1.33
N CYS A 82 5.41 5.73 1.76
CA CYS A 82 6.74 5.17 1.54
C CYS A 82 6.97 4.98 0.03
N ASN A 83 5.99 4.44 -0.69
CA ASN A 83 6.03 4.36 -2.15
C ASN A 83 6.12 5.74 -2.78
N LYS A 84 5.34 6.72 -2.31
CA LYS A 84 5.35 8.08 -2.86
C LYS A 84 6.70 8.77 -2.62
N PHE A 85 7.14 8.91 -1.37
CA PHE A 85 8.27 9.77 -1.05
C PHE A 85 9.61 9.07 -1.18
N ILE A 86 9.75 7.85 -0.67
CA ILE A 86 11.04 7.15 -0.59
C ILE A 86 11.31 6.39 -1.88
N LYS A 87 10.51 5.37 -2.19
CA LYS A 87 10.75 4.52 -3.37
C LYS A 87 10.58 5.30 -4.67
N ILE A 88 9.53 6.10 -4.68
CA ILE A 88 9.07 7.07 -5.67
C ILE A 88 10.04 8.20 -6.03
N ASN A 89 9.85 9.26 -5.24
CA ASN A 89 10.36 10.60 -5.49
C ASN A 89 11.86 10.66 -5.31
N LEU A 90 12.34 10.18 -4.15
CA LEU A 90 13.74 10.28 -3.78
C LEU A 90 14.62 9.53 -4.78
N VAL A 91 14.26 8.29 -5.14
CA VAL A 91 15.02 7.53 -6.14
C VAL A 91 15.06 8.24 -7.49
N LYS A 92 13.94 8.79 -7.97
CA LYS A 92 13.91 9.55 -9.23
C LYS A 92 14.82 10.78 -9.21
N GLN A 93 14.89 11.46 -8.07
CA GLN A 93 15.80 12.59 -7.87
C GLN A 93 17.26 12.12 -7.91
N ILE A 94 17.60 11.04 -7.21
CA ILE A 94 18.96 10.49 -7.16
C ILE A 94 19.47 10.07 -8.54
N ILE A 95 18.63 9.42 -9.35
CA ILE A 95 19.05 8.95 -10.68
C ILE A 95 18.82 9.96 -11.81
N PHE A 96 18.27 11.14 -11.51
CA PHE A 96 17.89 12.17 -12.49
C PHE A 96 17.07 11.62 -13.68
N LYS A 97 16.06 10.79 -13.43
CA LYS A 97 15.23 10.18 -14.50
C LYS A 97 13.75 10.44 -14.34
N LEU A 98 13.10 10.62 -15.48
CA LEU A 98 11.65 10.82 -15.59
C LEU A 98 10.86 9.51 -15.45
N ASN A 99 11.37 8.40 -15.99
CA ASN A 99 10.65 7.12 -16.06
C ASN A 99 11.32 6.06 -15.18
N LEU A 100 10.51 5.35 -14.41
CA LEU A 100 10.96 4.32 -13.48
C LEU A 100 10.01 3.12 -13.54
N LEU A 101 10.57 1.94 -13.82
CA LEU A 101 9.85 0.67 -13.82
C LEU A 101 9.77 0.14 -12.39
N THR A 102 8.70 -0.58 -12.08
CA THR A 102 8.54 -1.26 -10.78
C THR A 102 7.92 -2.64 -10.96
N GLY A 103 8.26 -3.55 -10.03
CA GLY A 103 7.59 -4.85 -9.92
C GLY A 103 6.23 -4.79 -9.21
N HIS A 104 5.44 -3.74 -9.44
CA HIS A 104 4.10 -3.61 -8.85
C HIS A 104 2.99 -3.97 -9.83
N TYR A 105 1.87 -4.47 -9.33
CA TYR A 105 0.70 -4.85 -10.13
C TYR A 105 -0.22 -3.63 -10.34
N PHE A 106 -0.03 -2.96 -11.48
CA PHE A 106 -0.93 -1.94 -12.02
C PHE A 106 -0.66 -1.81 -13.52
N ARG A 107 -1.57 -1.19 -14.26
CA ARG A 107 -1.35 -0.85 -15.68
C ARG A 107 -1.36 0.64 -15.87
N ILE A 108 -0.57 1.14 -16.83
CA ILE A 108 -0.64 2.53 -17.27
C ILE A 108 -0.84 2.57 -18.78
N GLN A 109 -1.83 3.34 -19.22
CA GLN A 109 -2.09 3.62 -20.63
C GLN A 109 -2.28 5.14 -20.77
N LYS A 110 -1.55 5.78 -21.68
CA LYS A 110 -1.61 7.24 -21.93
C LYS A 110 -1.59 8.08 -20.62
N ASN A 111 -0.71 7.72 -19.67
CA ASN A 111 -0.56 8.32 -18.32
C ASN A 111 -1.70 8.09 -17.32
N PHE A 112 -2.72 7.31 -17.68
CA PHE A 112 -3.79 6.93 -16.77
C PHE A 112 -3.50 5.60 -16.08
N PHE A 113 -3.81 5.50 -14.79
CA PHE A 113 -3.70 4.27 -14.03
C PHE A 113 -4.91 3.39 -14.26
N PHE A 114 -4.66 2.11 -14.49
CA PHE A 114 -5.67 1.07 -14.60
C PHE A 114 -5.36 -0.05 -13.61
N VAL A 115 -6.42 -0.67 -13.09
CA VAL A 115 -6.32 -1.84 -12.21
C VAL A 115 -5.57 -2.97 -12.95
N SER A 116 -4.73 -3.73 -12.25
CA SER A 116 -4.12 -4.93 -12.83
C SER A 116 -5.16 -5.97 -13.24
N ILE A 117 -4.80 -6.82 -14.21
CA ILE A 117 -5.64 -7.95 -14.63
C ILE A 117 -5.88 -8.89 -13.43
N ASP A 118 -4.86 -9.13 -12.62
CA ASP A 118 -5.00 -9.83 -11.34
C ASP A 118 -5.53 -8.88 -10.26
N GLN A 119 -6.85 -8.82 -10.09
CA GLN A 119 -7.48 -7.93 -9.11
C GLN A 119 -7.12 -8.25 -7.66
N LYS A 120 -6.76 -9.50 -7.35
CA LYS A 120 -6.34 -9.90 -5.99
C LYS A 120 -4.94 -9.38 -5.66
N LYS A 121 -4.13 -9.08 -6.68
CA LYS A 121 -2.78 -8.54 -6.53
C LYS A 121 -2.66 -7.06 -6.88
N ASP A 122 -3.72 -6.42 -7.35
CA ASP A 122 -3.73 -4.99 -7.68
C ASP A 122 -3.18 -4.11 -6.55
N GLN A 123 -2.23 -3.25 -6.91
CA GLN A 123 -1.51 -2.36 -6.00
C GLN A 123 -1.80 -0.87 -6.27
N CYS A 124 -2.80 -0.54 -7.10
CA CYS A 124 -3.19 0.85 -7.37
C CYS A 124 -3.51 1.64 -6.09
N TYR A 125 -4.03 0.96 -5.06
CA TYR A 125 -4.34 1.55 -3.75
C TYR A 125 -3.12 2.23 -3.09
N PHE A 126 -1.91 1.71 -3.35
CA PHE A 126 -0.66 2.23 -2.78
C PHE A 126 0.14 3.12 -3.75
N LEU A 127 -0.28 3.23 -5.01
CA LEU A 127 0.56 3.76 -6.10
C LEU A 127 -0.08 4.88 -6.91
N ASN A 128 -1.37 5.11 -6.75
CA ASN A 128 -2.08 6.14 -7.52
C ASN A 128 -1.74 7.55 -7.02
N PHE A 129 -0.55 8.02 -7.36
CA PHE A 129 -0.10 9.40 -7.26
C PHE A 129 0.40 9.85 -8.64
N LYS A 130 0.24 11.14 -8.95
CA LYS A 130 0.57 11.73 -10.26
C LYS A 130 2.09 11.71 -10.55
N LYS A 131 2.68 10.55 -10.87
CA LYS A 131 4.08 10.39 -11.28
C LYS A 131 4.24 9.33 -12.37
N LYS A 132 5.16 9.59 -13.31
CA LYS A 132 5.53 8.70 -14.44
C LYS A 132 6.25 7.42 -13.96
N ILE A 133 5.56 6.53 -13.27
CA ILE A 133 6.06 5.17 -13.03
C ILE A 133 5.51 4.24 -14.10
N HIS A 134 6.11 3.08 -14.28
CA HIS A 134 5.63 2.07 -15.22
C HIS A 134 5.67 0.69 -14.57
N SER A 135 4.81 -0.20 -15.03
CA SER A 135 4.84 -1.62 -14.70
C SER A 135 4.58 -2.42 -15.96
N ASN A 136 5.34 -3.50 -16.12
CA ASN A 136 5.15 -4.51 -17.15
C ASN A 136 4.45 -5.77 -16.60
N ILE A 137 4.28 -5.90 -15.29
CA ILE A 137 3.69 -7.11 -14.68
C ILE A 137 2.18 -6.99 -14.43
N GLY A 138 1.60 -5.79 -14.49
CA GLY A 138 0.16 -5.58 -14.26
C GLY A 138 -0.76 -6.25 -15.29
N PHE A 139 -0.20 -6.76 -16.37
CA PHE A 139 -0.88 -7.52 -17.44
C PHE A 139 -0.85 -9.03 -17.21
N PHE A 140 -0.28 -9.51 -16.10
CA PHE A 140 -0.15 -10.95 -15.85
C PHE A 140 -0.88 -11.35 -14.56
N ASN A 141 -1.39 -12.58 -14.57
CA ASN A 141 -1.81 -13.25 -13.34
C ASN A 141 -0.56 -13.67 -12.54
N LYS A 142 -0.59 -13.49 -11.22
CA LYS A 142 0.53 -13.88 -10.34
C LYS A 142 0.91 -15.35 -10.48
N LEU A 143 -0.06 -16.23 -10.76
CA LEU A 143 0.18 -17.65 -10.97
C LEU A 143 1.10 -17.91 -12.16
N ILE A 144 0.92 -17.17 -13.25
CA ILE A 144 1.76 -17.28 -14.47
C ILE A 144 3.19 -16.87 -14.14
N ILE A 145 3.37 -15.73 -13.45
CA ILE A 145 4.69 -15.26 -13.02
C ILE A 145 5.35 -16.32 -12.12
N THR A 146 4.58 -16.90 -11.19
CA THR A 146 5.08 -17.93 -10.28
C THR A 146 5.51 -19.20 -11.05
N TYR A 147 4.71 -19.65 -12.01
CA TYR A 147 5.04 -20.79 -12.87
C TYR A 147 6.33 -20.53 -13.65
N ILE A 148 6.46 -19.38 -14.32
CA ILE A 148 7.65 -19.04 -15.09
C ILE A 148 8.89 -18.93 -14.20
N THR A 149 8.77 -18.32 -13.01
CA THR A 149 9.90 -18.22 -12.07
C THR A 149 10.40 -19.59 -11.60
N LYS A 150 9.50 -20.58 -11.45
CA LYS A 150 9.88 -21.97 -11.15
C LYS A 150 10.52 -22.64 -12.37
N LYS A 151 9.89 -22.55 -13.54
CA LYS A 151 10.38 -23.17 -14.79
C LYS A 151 11.77 -22.67 -15.18
N LYS A 152 12.05 -21.37 -15.01
CA LYS A 152 13.35 -20.75 -15.27
C LYS A 152 14.33 -20.82 -14.09
N ASN A 153 14.02 -21.60 -13.05
CA ASN A 153 14.88 -21.79 -11.88
C ASN A 153 15.41 -20.50 -11.23
N PHE A 154 14.54 -19.48 -11.08
CA PHE A 154 14.95 -18.26 -10.40
C PHE A 154 15.36 -18.58 -8.97
N VAL A 155 16.43 -17.93 -8.49
CA VAL A 155 16.90 -18.13 -7.11
C VAL A 155 15.82 -17.81 -6.08
N CYS A 156 14.95 -16.83 -6.40
CA CYS A 156 13.84 -16.44 -5.55
C CYS A 156 12.53 -17.24 -5.77
N LYS A 157 12.54 -18.36 -6.52
CA LYS A 157 11.30 -19.10 -6.88
C LYS A 157 10.45 -19.53 -5.66
N CYS A 158 11.11 -19.94 -4.58
CA CYS A 158 10.46 -20.37 -3.34
C CYS A 158 10.12 -19.22 -2.37
N LYS A 159 10.60 -18.00 -2.63
CA LYS A 159 10.41 -16.85 -1.73
C LYS A 159 8.92 -16.51 -1.57
N LYS A 160 8.42 -16.35 -0.35
CA LYS A 160 7.05 -15.85 -0.12
C LYS A 160 6.98 -14.34 -0.43
N SER A 161 5.80 -13.85 -0.83
CA SER A 161 5.61 -12.40 -1.00
C SER A 161 5.74 -11.70 0.36
N THR A 162 6.47 -10.58 0.39
CA THR A 162 6.57 -9.75 1.59
C THR A 162 5.20 -9.23 2.01
N THR A 163 4.84 -9.43 3.27
CA THR A 163 3.60 -8.95 3.90
C THR A 163 3.92 -8.00 5.04
N GLY A 164 3.04 -7.02 5.28
CA GLY A 164 3.22 -6.00 6.32
C GLY A 164 3.85 -4.71 5.78
N ILE A 165 4.24 -3.83 6.71
CA ILE A 165 4.79 -2.51 6.41
C ILE A 165 6.08 -2.65 5.60
N CYS A 166 6.24 -1.79 4.58
CA CYS A 166 7.47 -1.70 3.80
C CYS A 166 8.69 -1.63 4.72
N PHE A 167 9.72 -2.45 4.47
CA PHE A 167 10.99 -2.42 5.22
C PHE A 167 10.82 -2.61 6.75
N LYS A 168 9.86 -3.48 7.16
CA LYS A 168 9.53 -3.94 8.53
C LYS A 168 10.51 -3.48 9.61
N ILE A 169 10.02 -2.77 10.62
CA ILE A 169 10.81 -2.42 11.82
C ILE A 169 10.47 -3.38 12.96
N ASN A 170 11.48 -4.05 13.53
CA ASN A 170 11.32 -4.82 14.77
C ASN A 170 10.99 -3.85 15.91
N LYS A 171 9.93 -4.12 16.68
CA LYS A 171 9.64 -3.37 17.92
C LYS A 171 9.17 -4.30 19.02
N ASN A 172 9.73 -4.08 20.21
CA ASN A 172 9.35 -4.73 21.47
C ASN A 172 8.01 -4.20 21.99
N PHE A 173 7.29 -5.06 22.72
CA PHE A 173 5.95 -4.81 23.23
C PHE A 173 5.97 -4.39 24.71
N PHE A 174 5.13 -3.43 25.08
CA PHE A 174 4.71 -3.19 26.45
C PHE A 174 3.18 -3.20 26.46
N PHE A 175 2.57 -3.95 27.38
CA PHE A 175 1.12 -4.11 27.47
C PHE A 175 0.66 -3.77 28.90
N CYS A 176 -0.30 -2.84 29.01
CA CYS A 176 -1.15 -2.68 30.18
C CYS A 176 -2.61 -2.71 29.71
N ASN A 177 -3.44 -3.55 30.31
CA ASN A 177 -4.86 -3.70 29.96
C ASN A 177 -5.71 -2.94 31.00
N TYR A 178 -6.70 -2.18 30.54
CA TYR A 178 -7.70 -1.54 31.40
C TYR A 178 -9.02 -1.37 30.63
N TYR A 179 -10.11 -1.15 31.35
CA TYR A 179 -11.44 -0.98 30.76
C TYR A 179 -11.84 0.50 30.68
N VAL A 180 -12.49 0.90 29.59
CA VAL A 180 -13.04 2.23 29.38
C VAL A 180 -14.54 2.13 29.12
N PHE A 181 -15.32 2.96 29.80
CA PHE A 181 -16.75 3.14 29.54
C PHE A 181 -16.97 4.35 28.61
N GLU A 182 -17.50 4.11 27.40
CA GLU A 182 -17.94 5.17 26.47
C GLU A 182 -19.34 4.79 25.95
N ASN A 183 -20.29 5.73 25.91
CA ASN A 183 -21.65 5.54 25.36
C ASN A 183 -22.40 4.29 25.89
N LYS A 184 -22.42 4.08 27.21
CA LYS A 184 -23.05 2.91 27.88
C LYS A 184 -22.45 1.55 27.51
N ASN A 185 -21.27 1.51 26.88
CA ASN A 185 -20.58 0.27 26.52
C ASN A 185 -19.23 0.15 27.24
N ILE A 186 -18.89 -1.07 27.65
CA ILE A 186 -17.57 -1.44 28.18
C ILE A 186 -16.66 -1.79 27.03
N PHE A 187 -15.51 -1.15 26.96
CA PHE A 187 -14.46 -1.50 26.03
C PHE A 187 -13.18 -1.90 26.75
N GLU A 188 -12.56 -2.99 26.31
CA GLU A 188 -11.20 -3.34 26.73
C GLU A 188 -10.21 -2.45 25.96
N THR A 189 -9.24 -1.90 26.66
CA THR A 189 -8.22 -1.02 26.09
C THR A 189 -6.82 -1.49 26.46
N ASN A 190 -5.93 -1.48 25.45
CA ASN A 190 -4.55 -1.92 25.61
C ASN A 190 -3.60 -0.79 25.23
N TYR A 191 -2.64 -0.49 26.11
CA TYR A 191 -1.50 0.33 25.74
C TYR A 191 -0.61 -0.46 24.76
N CYS A 192 -0.31 0.12 23.60
CA CYS A 192 0.48 -0.52 22.55
C CYS A 192 1.27 0.51 21.73
N LYS A 193 2.57 0.26 21.50
CA LYS A 193 3.44 1.03 20.58
C LYS A 193 3.32 0.59 19.11
N LEU A 194 2.20 0.00 18.69
CA LEU A 194 2.03 -0.67 17.39
C LEU A 194 1.10 0.04 16.41
N PHE A 195 1.29 -0.28 15.12
CA PHE A 195 0.37 0.00 14.02
C PHE A 195 -0.70 -1.09 13.92
N TYR A 196 -1.78 -0.93 14.68
CA TYR A 196 -2.99 -1.71 14.43
C TYR A 196 -3.85 -1.05 13.36
N ASN A 197 -4.69 -1.83 12.70
CA ASN A 197 -5.71 -1.31 11.80
C ASN A 197 -7.10 -1.45 12.43
N LEU A 198 -7.99 -0.50 12.21
CA LEU A 198 -9.41 -0.70 12.52
C LEU A 198 -9.94 -1.98 11.84
N GLY A 199 -10.70 -2.76 12.59
CA GLY A 199 -11.30 -4.02 12.14
C GLY A 199 -10.37 -5.21 12.08
N GLN A 200 -9.11 -5.06 12.51
CA GLN A 200 -8.26 -6.20 12.77
C GLN A 200 -8.79 -7.00 13.97
N LEU A 201 -8.79 -8.33 13.84
CA LEU A 201 -9.03 -9.23 14.96
C LEU A 201 -7.84 -9.16 15.91
N TYR A 202 -8.13 -8.91 17.18
CA TYR A 202 -7.19 -8.97 18.28
C TYR A 202 -7.77 -9.87 19.37
N LYS A 203 -7.08 -10.99 19.63
CA LYS A 203 -7.62 -12.12 20.40
C LYS A 203 -8.96 -12.59 19.79
N LYS A 204 -10.09 -12.29 20.44
CA LYS A 204 -11.45 -12.65 20.01
C LYS A 204 -12.33 -11.43 19.66
N ASN A 205 -11.77 -10.23 19.74
CA ASN A 205 -12.49 -8.97 19.53
C ASN A 205 -11.93 -8.20 18.33
N PHE A 206 -12.71 -7.27 17.79
CA PHE A 206 -12.27 -6.37 16.74
C PHE A 206 -11.75 -5.07 17.32
N ILE A 207 -10.69 -4.52 16.73
CA ILE A 207 -10.23 -3.16 17.03
C ILE A 207 -11.23 -2.16 16.46
N VAL A 208 -11.91 -1.42 17.34
CA VAL A 208 -13.01 -0.50 16.98
C VAL A 208 -12.61 0.97 17.02
N LYS A 209 -11.57 1.31 17.78
CA LYS A 209 -11.01 2.66 17.87
C LYS A 209 -9.50 2.57 18.14
N ILE A 210 -8.74 3.48 17.56
CA ILE A 210 -7.30 3.62 17.79
C ILE A 210 -7.06 5.05 18.28
N LYS A 211 -6.41 5.18 19.43
CA LYS A 211 -5.94 6.43 20.03
C LYS A 211 -4.41 6.36 20.13
N TYR A 212 -3.75 7.48 20.46
CA TYR A 212 -2.29 7.50 20.63
C TYR A 212 -1.87 6.48 21.70
N ASN A 213 -1.04 5.51 21.32
CA ASN A 213 -0.60 4.39 22.15
C ASN A 213 -1.70 3.52 22.76
N GLN A 214 -2.95 3.60 22.29
CA GLN A 214 -4.08 2.86 22.87
C GLN A 214 -4.96 2.27 21.77
N ILE A 215 -5.40 1.04 21.94
CA ILE A 215 -6.46 0.45 21.10
C ILE A 215 -7.69 0.14 21.94
N ILE A 216 -8.85 0.26 21.32
CA ILE A 216 -10.14 -0.11 21.92
C ILE A 216 -10.67 -1.31 21.14
N ILE A 217 -11.02 -2.38 21.84
CA ILE A 217 -11.54 -3.61 21.24
C ILE A 217 -12.97 -3.92 21.69
N SER A 218 -13.77 -4.48 20.78
CA SER A 218 -15.16 -4.86 21.04
C SER A 218 -15.62 -5.99 20.12
N LYS A 219 -16.74 -6.65 20.48
CA LYS A 219 -17.43 -7.60 19.60
C LYS A 219 -18.08 -6.85 18.42
N TYR A 220 -18.29 -7.57 17.31
CA TYR A 220 -18.75 -7.00 16.03
C TYR A 220 -20.05 -6.19 16.09
N ASN A 221 -20.92 -6.45 17.07
CA ASN A 221 -22.25 -5.82 17.15
C ASN A 221 -22.21 -4.32 17.47
N TYR A 222 -21.10 -3.79 18.00
CA TYR A 222 -20.97 -2.39 18.44
C TYR A 222 -20.31 -1.47 17.41
N LEU A 223 -20.26 -1.88 16.14
CA LEU A 223 -19.49 -1.19 15.11
C LEU A 223 -20.26 -0.05 14.44
N SER A 224 -19.63 1.13 14.40
CA SER A 224 -20.11 2.25 13.60
C SER A 224 -20.05 1.92 12.10
N LYS A 225 -21.24 1.83 11.49
CA LYS A 225 -21.43 1.58 10.06
C LYS A 225 -21.95 2.84 9.37
N THR A 226 -21.44 3.15 8.19
CA THR A 226 -21.93 4.27 7.38
C THR A 226 -22.14 3.84 5.93
N LYS A 227 -23.13 4.45 5.27
CA LYS A 227 -23.28 4.40 3.81
C LYS A 227 -22.73 5.64 3.13
N ILE A 228 -22.60 6.75 3.86
CA ILE A 228 -22.21 8.04 3.31
C ILE A 228 -20.84 8.43 3.84
N LEU A 229 -19.94 8.82 2.93
CA LEU A 229 -18.61 9.31 3.24
C LEU A 229 -18.41 10.71 2.68
N ILE A 230 -17.80 11.59 3.47
CA ILE A 230 -17.43 12.93 3.01
C ILE A 230 -15.99 12.87 2.49
N LEU A 231 -15.81 13.25 1.22
CA LEU A 231 -14.52 13.18 0.53
C LEU A 231 -13.91 14.57 0.29
N LYS A 232 -12.57 14.63 0.23
CA LYS A 232 -11.84 15.79 -0.30
C LYS A 232 -11.53 15.57 -1.78
N LEU A 233 -12.45 15.96 -2.66
CA LEU A 233 -12.22 15.89 -4.10
C LEU A 233 -11.58 17.16 -4.67
N ASN A 234 -10.82 16.96 -5.74
CA ASN A 234 -10.29 18.03 -6.60
C ASN A 234 -10.89 17.96 -8.02
N PHE A 235 -12.02 17.26 -8.22
CA PHE A 235 -12.67 17.12 -9.51
C PHE A 235 -14.20 16.98 -9.33
N ASN A 236 -14.94 17.52 -10.29
CA ASN A 236 -16.41 17.48 -10.33
C ASN A 236 -16.84 16.39 -11.30
N TYR A 237 -17.30 15.25 -10.77
CA TYR A 237 -17.72 14.12 -11.60
C TYR A 237 -18.80 13.28 -10.91
N SER A 238 -20.05 13.41 -11.36
CA SER A 238 -21.20 12.68 -10.83
C SER A 238 -21.47 11.40 -11.65
N LYS A 239 -20.86 10.28 -11.26
CA LYS A 239 -21.16 8.96 -11.85
C LYS A 239 -21.18 7.85 -10.81
N ILE A 240 -21.80 6.74 -11.21
CA ILE A 240 -21.65 5.44 -10.54
C ILE A 240 -20.18 5.03 -10.71
N CYS A 241 -19.57 4.65 -9.59
CA CYS A 241 -18.17 4.26 -9.53
C CYS A 241 -18.01 3.04 -8.62
N LYS A 242 -16.81 2.50 -8.58
CA LYS A 242 -16.44 1.49 -7.59
C LYS A 242 -15.34 2.03 -6.68
N ILE A 243 -15.42 1.70 -5.41
CA ILE A 243 -14.50 2.18 -4.39
C ILE A 243 -13.84 1.07 -3.61
N LYS A 244 -12.66 1.37 -3.08
CA LYS A 244 -11.87 0.49 -2.23
C LYS A 244 -11.21 1.31 -1.12
N ILE A 245 -11.52 0.98 0.13
CA ILE A 245 -11.14 1.76 1.33
C ILE A 245 -9.95 1.13 2.07
N ASN A 246 -9.63 -0.13 1.79
CA ASN A 246 -8.42 -0.79 2.26
C ASN A 246 -7.82 -1.61 1.10
N SER A 247 -6.55 -1.99 1.21
CA SER A 247 -5.86 -2.73 0.15
C SER A 247 -6.41 -4.15 -0.06
N GLN A 248 -7.05 -4.74 0.94
CA GLN A 248 -7.51 -6.13 0.91
C GLN A 248 -8.98 -6.29 0.45
N ASN A 249 -9.82 -5.25 0.56
CA ASN A 249 -11.22 -5.38 0.15
C ASN A 249 -11.36 -5.41 -1.36
N ILE A 250 -12.45 -6.04 -1.78
CA ILE A 250 -12.97 -5.96 -3.13
C ILE A 250 -13.61 -4.58 -3.34
N PHE A 251 -13.56 -4.12 -4.59
CA PHE A 251 -14.24 -2.90 -5.01
C PHE A 251 -15.76 -3.00 -4.80
N LYS A 252 -16.34 -2.01 -4.10
CA LYS A 252 -17.78 -1.90 -3.85
C LYS A 252 -18.40 -0.80 -4.71
N ASN A 253 -19.65 -1.00 -5.15
CA ASN A 253 -20.38 0.03 -5.90
C ASN A 253 -20.66 1.23 -5.00
N ALA A 254 -20.51 2.43 -5.57
CA ALA A 254 -20.84 3.70 -4.93
C ALA A 254 -21.24 4.76 -5.97
N LYS A 255 -21.84 5.84 -5.50
CA LYS A 255 -22.20 7.01 -6.31
C LYS A 255 -21.58 8.25 -5.69
N ILE A 256 -20.98 9.09 -6.53
CA ILE A 256 -20.46 10.40 -6.13
C ILE A 256 -21.57 11.43 -6.28
N ILE A 257 -21.83 12.19 -5.22
CA ILE A 257 -22.84 13.26 -5.20
C ILE A 257 -22.18 14.55 -4.72
N PHE A 258 -22.50 15.65 -5.40
CA PHE A 258 -22.07 16.99 -5.03
C PHE A 258 -23.24 17.71 -4.36
N ASN A 259 -22.99 18.32 -3.21
CA ASN A 259 -23.92 19.24 -2.58
C ASN A 259 -23.15 20.47 -2.10
N LYS A 260 -23.46 21.64 -2.69
CA LYS A 260 -22.70 22.89 -2.52
C LYS A 260 -21.20 22.67 -2.79
N LYS A 261 -20.34 23.00 -1.82
CA LYS A 261 -18.87 22.83 -1.85
C LYS A 261 -18.38 21.49 -1.28
N LYS A 262 -19.28 20.54 -0.99
CA LYS A 262 -18.93 19.24 -0.39
C LYS A 262 -19.24 18.09 -1.36
N CYS A 263 -18.30 17.15 -1.44
CA CYS A 263 -18.50 15.90 -2.15
C CYS A 263 -18.81 14.78 -1.16
N TYR A 264 -19.86 14.03 -1.49
CA TYR A 264 -20.30 12.84 -0.78
C TYR A 264 -20.11 11.62 -1.66
N LEU A 265 -19.74 10.52 -1.02
CA LEU A 265 -19.68 9.21 -1.64
C LEU A 265 -20.69 8.31 -0.94
N ILE A 266 -21.72 7.92 -1.70
CA ILE A 266 -22.82 7.09 -1.23
C ILE A 266 -22.55 5.66 -1.66
N CYS A 267 -22.41 4.78 -0.68
CA CYS A 267 -22.14 3.37 -0.87
C CYS A 267 -23.45 2.60 -0.81
N TYR A 268 -23.64 1.69 -1.75
CA TYR A 268 -24.85 0.86 -1.81
C TYR A 268 -24.92 -0.13 -0.62
N LYS A 269 -23.74 -0.56 -0.13
CA LYS A 269 -23.61 -1.41 1.07
C LYS A 269 -22.98 -0.63 2.21
N PHE A 270 -23.31 -1.02 3.45
CA PHE A 270 -22.64 -0.49 4.63
C PHE A 270 -21.13 -0.75 4.59
N ILE A 271 -20.39 0.22 5.12
CA ILE A 271 -18.95 0.12 5.33
C ILE A 271 -18.69 0.26 6.82
N TYR A 272 -17.79 -0.60 7.29
CA TYR A 272 -17.33 -0.69 8.66
C TYR A 272 -15.88 -0.21 8.74
N PHE A 273 -15.41 0.12 9.95
CA PHE A 273 -13.98 0.35 10.21
C PHE A 273 -13.33 1.44 9.35
N ILE A 274 -13.99 2.58 9.26
CA ILE A 274 -13.49 3.74 8.52
C ILE A 274 -12.75 4.67 9.48
N GLU A 275 -11.52 5.01 9.15
CA GLU A 275 -10.71 5.99 9.88
C GLU A 275 -10.83 7.38 9.24
N LYS A 276 -10.72 8.41 10.09
CA LYS A 276 -10.53 9.78 9.59
C LYS A 276 -9.17 9.83 8.88
N ASN A 277 -9.13 10.46 7.71
CA ASN A 277 -7.97 10.54 6.83
C ASN A 277 -7.55 9.23 6.13
N GLN A 278 -8.38 8.20 6.17
CA GLN A 278 -8.15 6.98 5.41
C GLN A 278 -8.19 7.24 3.90
N ASN A 279 -7.31 6.56 3.17
CA ASN A 279 -7.29 6.58 1.72
C ASN A 279 -8.47 5.78 1.14
N CYS A 280 -9.11 6.33 0.11
CA CYS A 280 -10.18 5.71 -0.65
C CYS A 280 -9.80 5.77 -2.14
N LEU A 281 -9.62 4.60 -2.74
CA LEU A 281 -9.35 4.46 -4.15
C LEU A 281 -10.68 4.38 -4.91
N ILE A 282 -10.86 5.26 -5.88
CA ILE A 282 -12.05 5.32 -6.74
C ILE A 282 -11.67 4.89 -8.15
N LYS A 283 -12.47 4.02 -8.75
CA LYS A 283 -12.36 3.61 -10.14
C LYS A 283 -13.68 3.72 -10.89
N TYR A 284 -13.57 3.88 -12.20
CA TYR A 284 -14.65 3.73 -13.16
C TYR A 284 -14.22 2.68 -14.18
N ASN A 285 -14.99 1.60 -14.31
CA ASN A 285 -14.56 0.38 -15.00
C ASN A 285 -13.20 -0.11 -14.46
N GLU A 286 -12.16 -0.01 -15.28
CA GLU A 286 -10.78 -0.35 -14.93
C GLU A 286 -9.92 0.88 -14.64
N LEU A 287 -10.37 2.07 -15.03
CA LEU A 287 -9.66 3.33 -14.87
C LEU A 287 -9.70 3.78 -13.41
N ILE A 288 -8.53 4.03 -12.84
CA ILE A 288 -8.41 4.67 -11.54
C ILE A 288 -8.61 6.17 -11.72
N ILE A 289 -9.68 6.68 -11.11
CA ILE A 289 -9.98 8.12 -11.14
C ILE A 289 -9.07 8.84 -10.14
N SER A 290 -8.91 8.29 -8.94
CA SER A 290 -8.29 9.03 -7.83
C SER A 290 -8.05 8.18 -6.59
N ASN A 291 -7.08 8.60 -5.78
CA ASN A 291 -6.88 8.14 -4.40
C ASN A 291 -7.13 9.33 -3.46
N ILE A 292 -8.24 9.31 -2.74
CA ILE A 292 -8.78 10.46 -1.99
C ILE A 292 -8.76 10.17 -0.50
N ILE A 293 -8.70 11.22 0.29
CA ILE A 293 -8.74 11.16 1.74
C ILE A 293 -10.18 11.35 2.23
N ILE A 294 -10.64 10.47 3.12
CA ILE A 294 -11.94 10.60 3.81
C ILE A 294 -11.83 11.67 4.90
N LYS A 295 -12.65 12.73 4.82
CA LYS A 295 -12.58 13.89 5.74
C LYS A 295 -13.29 13.68 7.06
N LYS A 296 -14.44 13.01 7.05
CA LYS A 296 -15.28 12.80 8.24
C LYS A 296 -16.10 11.53 8.05
N LYS A 297 -16.14 10.70 9.09
CA LYS A 297 -17.11 9.63 9.25
C LYS A 297 -18.29 10.25 10.00
N ASN A 298 -19.50 10.14 9.45
CA ASN A 298 -20.72 10.47 10.20
C ASN A 298 -20.86 9.51 11.38
#